data_AF-A0A7Z9G1N7-F1
#
_entry.id   AF-A0A7Z9G1N7-F1
#
_cell.length_a   1.000
_cell.length_b   1.000
_cell.length_c   1.000
_cell.angle_alpha   90.00
_cell.angle_beta   90.00
_cell.angle_gamma   90.00
#
_symmetry.space_group_name_H-M   'P 1'
#
loop_
_entity.id
_entity.type
_entity.pdbx_description
1 polymer ?
#
loop_
_entity_poly.entity_id
_entity_poly.type
_entity_poly.pdbx_seq_one_letter_code
_entity_poly.pdbx_strand_id
1 'polypeptide(L)'
;MIIEHNGKKFFIKEDMGMCFYIENGDVFAVPLQEDGEPHDDEGVTTNVDDFDLSQEDIGKLKHMIKVILGSHKSQQNGNNATFTDALKHEDNKN
;
A
#
# COMPACT_ATOMS: atom_id res chain seq x y z
N MET A 1 6.76 4.14 -9.34
CA MET A 1 7.31 2.98 -10.07
C MET A 1 7.29 1.75 -9.15
N ILE A 2 7.24 0.51 -9.66
CA ILE A 2 7.43 -0.69 -8.83
C ILE A 2 8.73 -1.36 -9.24
N ILE A 3 9.57 -1.70 -8.26
CA ILE A 3 10.79 -2.48 -8.48
C ILE A 3 10.85 -3.68 -7.55
N GLU A 4 11.74 -4.62 -7.85
CA GLU A 4 12.09 -5.71 -6.95
C GLU A 4 13.57 -5.55 -6.58
N HIS A 5 13.87 -5.51 -5.29
CA HIS A 5 15.22 -5.38 -4.75
C HIS A 5 15.33 -6.30 -3.52
N ASN A 6 16.40 -7.09 -3.42
CA ASN A 6 16.63 -8.07 -2.33
C ASN A 6 15.42 -9.00 -2.03
N GLY A 7 14.71 -9.42 -3.08
CA GLY A 7 13.53 -10.30 -2.96
C GLY A 7 12.29 -9.63 -2.37
N LYS A 8 12.32 -8.30 -2.18
CA LYS A 8 11.17 -7.49 -1.75
C LYS A 8 10.70 -6.60 -2.89
N LYS A 9 9.39 -6.38 -2.96
CA LYS A 9 8.79 -5.45 -3.91
C LYS A 9 8.64 -4.08 -3.27
N PHE A 10 9.15 -3.06 -3.96
CA PHE A 10 9.08 -1.67 -3.53
C PHE A 10 8.23 -0.86 -4.48
N PHE A 11 7.38 0.00 -3.93
CA PHE A 11 6.71 1.07 -4.64
C PHE A 11 7.46 2.38 -4.41
N ILE A 12 8.06 2.90 -5.48
CA ILE A 12 8.78 4.17 -5.47
C ILE A 12 7.80 5.31 -5.71
N LYS A 13 7.82 6.28 -4.80
CA LYS A 13 7.11 7.55 -4.89
C LYS A 13 8.11 8.70 -4.89
N GLU A 14 8.55 9.07 -6.09
CA GLU A 14 9.62 10.05 -6.31
C GLU A 14 9.31 11.43 -5.70
N ASP A 15 8.04 11.85 -5.70
CA ASP A 15 7.62 13.12 -5.10
C ASP A 15 7.80 13.15 -3.57
N MET A 16 7.88 11.99 -2.92
CA MET A 16 8.21 11.86 -1.50
C MET A 16 9.69 11.53 -1.26
N GLY A 17 10.45 11.20 -2.30
CA GLY A 17 11.82 10.68 -2.16
C GLY A 17 11.86 9.36 -1.37
N MET A 18 10.82 8.53 -1.47
CA MET A 18 10.65 7.33 -0.65
C MET A 18 10.29 6.10 -1.47
N CYS A 19 10.74 4.94 -1.00
CA CYS A 19 10.37 3.62 -1.45
C CYS A 19 9.56 2.92 -0.36
N PHE A 20 8.41 2.35 -0.73
CA PHE A 20 7.51 1.68 0.21
C PHE A 20 7.45 0.19 -0.03
N TYR A 21 7.41 -0.61 1.02
CA TYR A 21 7.24 -2.06 0.94
C TYR A 21 6.26 -2.57 2.01
N ILE A 22 5.78 -3.80 1.82
CA ILE A 22 4.88 -4.46 2.76
C ILE A 22 5.61 -5.64 3.39
N GLU A 23 5.61 -5.68 4.71
CA GLU A 23 6.17 -6.79 5.48
C GLU A 23 5.23 -7.10 6.65
N ASN A 24 4.88 -8.39 6.82
CA ASN A 24 3.96 -8.85 7.86
C ASN A 24 2.59 -8.15 7.92
N GLY A 25 2.16 -7.49 6.83
CA GLY A 25 0.88 -6.76 6.74
C GLY A 25 0.98 -5.27 7.05
N ASP A 26 2.14 -4.82 7.53
CA ASP A 26 2.49 -3.43 7.76
C ASP A 26 3.18 -2.82 6.54
N VAL A 27 3.19 -1.49 6.51
CA VAL A 27 3.77 -0.71 5.41
C VAL A 27 4.94 0.07 5.95
N PHE A 28 6.10 -0.15 5.33
CA PHE A 28 7.35 0.46 5.69
C PHE A 28 7.83 1.36 4.56
N ALA A 29 8.62 2.36 4.90
CA ALA A 29 9.26 3.27 3.98
C ALA A 29 10.77 3.29 4.20
N VAL A 30 11.52 3.37 3.11
CA VAL A 30 12.96 3.66 3.10
C VAL A 30 13.21 4.82 2.13
N PRO A 31 14.21 5.67 2.37
CA PRO A 31 14.56 6.73 1.43
C PRO A 31 14.96 6.17 0.06
N LEU A 32 14.71 6.96 -0.98
CA LEU A 32 15.15 6.70 -2.35
C LEU A 32 16.59 7.20 -2.53
N GLN A 33 17.48 6.37 -3.05
CA GLN A 33 18.87 6.72 -3.36
C GLN A 33 18.99 7.51 -4.68
N GLU A 34 20.15 8.12 -4.92
CA GLU A 34 20.41 8.89 -6.16
C GLU A 34 20.36 8.03 -7.43
N ASP A 35 20.70 6.75 -7.31
CA ASP A 35 20.61 5.74 -8.37
C ASP A 35 19.18 5.24 -8.64
N GLY A 36 18.21 5.62 -7.81
CA GLY A 36 16.81 5.24 -7.94
C GLY A 36 16.44 3.93 -7.24
N GLU A 37 17.34 3.34 -6.44
CA GLU A 37 17.09 2.15 -5.64
C GLU A 37 16.66 2.50 -4.19
N PRO A 38 15.95 1.59 -3.49
CA PRO A 38 15.70 1.71 -2.06
C PRO A 38 17.02 1.71 -1.28
N HIS A 39 17.06 2.46 -0.18
CA HIS A 39 18.21 2.42 0.73
C HIS A 39 18.21 1.11 1.53
N ASP A 40 19.32 0.36 1.47
CA ASP A 40 19.44 -0.99 2.05
C ASP A 40 20.20 -1.07 3.38
N ASP A 41 20.46 0.08 4.02
CA ASP A 41 21.15 0.13 5.31
C ASP A 41 20.24 -0.23 6.48
N GLU A 42 20.74 -1.02 7.42
CA GLU A 42 20.01 -1.33 8.66
C GLU A 42 19.78 -0.05 9.48
N GLY A 43 18.51 0.31 9.69
CA GLY A 43 18.10 1.45 10.52
C GLY A 43 17.51 2.65 9.78
N VAL A 44 17.46 2.63 8.44
CA VAL A 44 16.81 3.70 7.64
C VAL A 44 15.33 3.39 7.31
N THR A 45 14.81 2.28 7.84
CA THR A 45 13.41 1.90 7.68
C THR A 45 12.53 2.62 8.69
N THR A 46 11.47 3.25 8.20
CA THR A 46 10.46 3.93 9.02
C THR A 46 9.11 3.25 8.81
N ASN A 47 8.36 2.99 9.89
CA ASN A 47 6.97 2.57 9.76
C ASN A 47 6.13 3.76 9.27
N VAL A 48 5.26 3.55 8.29
CA VAL A 48 4.39 4.63 7.76
C VAL A 48 3.46 5.20 8.83
N ASP A 49 3.17 4.47 9.92
CA ASP A 49 2.45 5.01 11.08
C ASP A 49 3.20 6.13 11.80
N ASP A 50 4.54 6.17 11.70
CA ASP A 50 5.40 7.16 12.37
C ASP A 50 5.60 8.43 11.54
N PHE A 51 4.95 8.55 10.38
CA PHE A 51 5.04 9.74 9.54
C PHE A 51 4.33 10.92 10.22
N ASP A 52 4.87 12.14 10.02
CA ASP A 52 4.24 13.40 10.46
C ASP A 52 3.07 13.77 9.52
N LEU A 53 2.07 12.89 9.47
CA LEU A 53 0.88 12.97 8.65
C LEU A 53 -0.36 12.73 9.51
N SER A 54 -1.51 13.19 9.03
CA SER A 54 -2.78 12.87 9.70
C SER A 54 -3.07 11.37 9.61
N GLN A 55 -3.80 10.81 10.59
CA GLN A 55 -4.21 9.41 10.57
C GLN A 55 -5.07 9.06 9.33
N GLU A 56 -5.82 10.03 8.80
CA GLU A 56 -6.57 9.87 7.56
C GLU A 56 -5.62 9.71 6.36
N ASP A 57 -4.58 10.53 6.27
CA ASP A 57 -3.60 10.48 5.18
C ASP A 57 -2.70 9.24 5.27
N ILE A 58 -2.30 8.84 6.49
CA ILE A 58 -1.63 7.56 6.75
C ILE A 58 -2.49 6.40 6.26
N GLY A 59 -3.79 6.41 6.57
CA GLY A 59 -4.75 5.41 6.11
C GLY A 59 -4.83 5.33 4.59
N LYS A 60 -4.95 6.49 3.91
CA LYS A 60 -4.96 6.57 2.44
C LYS A 60 -3.66 6.07 1.82
N LEU A 61 -2.52 6.47 2.38
CA LEU A 61 -1.18 6.08 1.91
C LEU A 61 -1.00 4.56 2.02
N LYS A 62 -1.31 3.99 3.19
CA LYS A 62 -1.26 2.54 3.41
C LYS A 62 -2.20 1.78 2.48
N HIS A 63 -3.42 2.26 2.31
CA HIS A 63 -4.39 1.64 1.41
C HIS A 63 -3.89 1.65 -0.04
N MET A 64 -3.40 2.79 -0.53
CA MET A 64 -2.83 2.93 -1.86
C MET A 64 -1.65 1.97 -2.07
N ILE A 65 -0.70 1.90 -1.13
CA ILE A 65 0.47 1.01 -1.23
C ILE A 65 0.03 -0.46 -1.23
N LYS A 66 -0.93 -0.83 -0.37
CA LYS A 66 -1.51 -2.18 -0.33
C LYS A 66 -2.22 -2.54 -1.63
N VAL A 67 -2.92 -1.61 -2.27
CA VAL A 67 -3.52 -1.84 -3.59
C VAL A 67 -2.44 -2.04 -4.64
N ILE A 68 -1.43 -1.17 -4.68
CA ILE A 68 -0.37 -1.22 -5.71
C ILE A 68 0.46 -2.51 -5.60
N LEU A 69 0.97 -2.81 -4.40
CA LEU A 69 1.85 -3.96 -4.16
C LEU A 69 1.06 -5.27 -3.98
N GLY A 70 -0.17 -5.21 -3.46
CA GLY A 70 -1.04 -6.36 -3.26
C GLY A 70 -1.79 -6.83 -4.50
N SER A 71 -2.05 -5.94 -5.48
CA SER A 71 -2.73 -6.32 -6.73
C SER A 71 -1.92 -7.29 -7.61
N HIS A 72 -0.62 -7.45 -7.34
CA HIS A 72 0.19 -8.48 -8.00
C HIS A 72 -0.10 -9.92 -7.53
N LYS A 73 -1.03 -10.13 -6.58
CA LYS A 73 -1.56 -11.47 -6.24
C LYS A 73 -2.84 -11.84 -7.01
N SER A 74 -3.34 -11.01 -7.93
CA SER A 74 -4.53 -11.34 -8.73
C SER A 74 -4.19 -11.91 -10.12
N GLN A 75 -3.45 -13.01 -10.12
CA GLN A 75 -3.77 -14.14 -11.00
C GLN A 75 -3.97 -15.38 -10.12
N GLN A 76 -4.91 -15.34 -9.19
CA GLN A 76 -5.64 -16.55 -8.83
C GLN A 76 -6.95 -16.24 -8.11
N ASN A 77 -8.02 -16.60 -8.83
CA ASN A 77 -9.28 -17.11 -8.35
C ASN A 77 -10.33 -16.09 -7.88
N GLY A 78 -11.51 -16.22 -8.49
CA GLY A 78 -12.62 -15.30 -8.35
C GLY A 78 -13.13 -15.21 -6.92
N ASN A 79 -13.45 -13.98 -6.52
CA ASN A 79 -14.70 -13.61 -5.87
C ASN A 79 -14.62 -12.09 -5.70
N ASN A 80 -15.04 -11.41 -6.76
CA ASN A 80 -15.10 -9.96 -6.82
C ASN A 80 -16.01 -9.47 -5.69
N ALA A 81 -15.53 -8.47 -4.96
CA ALA A 81 -16.17 -7.80 -3.85
C ALA A 81 -17.68 -7.57 -4.08
N THR A 82 -18.53 -8.25 -3.31
CA THR A 82 -19.90 -7.81 -3.12
C THR A 82 -19.84 -6.54 -2.28
N PHE A 83 -19.97 -5.40 -2.94
CA PHE A 83 -20.36 -4.15 -2.32
C PHE A 83 -21.69 -4.38 -1.61
N THR A 84 -21.67 -4.64 -0.31
CA THR A 84 -22.86 -4.53 0.53
C THR A 84 -23.16 -3.04 0.73
N ASP A 85 -23.72 -2.42 -0.30
CA ASP A 85 -24.50 -1.21 -0.14
C ASP A 85 -25.89 -1.66 0.36
N ALA A 86 -26.08 -1.50 1.67
CA ALA A 86 -27.34 -1.77 2.33
C ALA A 86 -28.35 -0.67 2.02
N LEU A 87 -28.87 -0.63 0.79
CA LEU A 87 -30.09 0.11 0.47
C LEU A 87 -31.30 -0.74 0.86
N LYS A 88 -31.73 -0.55 2.12
CA LYS A 88 -33.08 -0.90 2.55
C LYS A 88 -34.07 -0.07 1.71
N HIS A 89 -34.79 -0.72 0.82
CA HIS A 89 -36.09 -0.21 0.38
C HIS A 89 -37.18 -1.19 0.80
N GLU A 90 -37.91 -0.70 1.79
CA GLU A 90 -39.14 -1.24 2.36
C GLU A 90 -40.29 -1.15 1.34
N ASP A 91 -41.19 -2.14 1.44
CA ASP A 91 -42.57 -2.22 0.95
C ASP A 91 -42.94 -2.00 -0.53
N ASN A 92 -43.53 -3.03 -1.16
CA ASN A 92 -45.01 -3.16 -1.18
C ASN A 92 -45.44 -4.51 -1.80
N LYS A 93 -46.27 -5.26 -1.09
CA LYS A 93 -46.93 -6.49 -1.56
C LYS A 93 -48.12 -6.13 -2.47
N ASN A 94 -48.25 -6.87 -3.58
CA ASN A 94 -49.46 -6.91 -4.39
C ASN A 94 -50.57 -7.72 -3.69
#